data_AF-A0A016W9H7-F1
#
_entry.id   AF-A0A016W9H7-F1
#
_cell.length_a   1.000
_cell.length_b   1.000
_cell.length_c   1.000
_cell.angle_alpha   90.00
_cell.angle_beta   90.00
_cell.angle_gamma   90.00
#
_symmetry.space_group_name_H-M   'P 1'
#
loop_
_entity.id
_entity.type
_entity.pdbx_description
1 polymer ?
#
loop_
_entity_poly.entity_id
_entity_poly.type
_entity_poly.pdbx_seq_one_letter_code
_entity_poly.pdbx_strand_id
1 'polypeptide(L)'
;MRFLLLLVYFAALHLATSQDYYGVHVGKLRNASYALEGDVYLVNSTHLQIVDFTIKRLVDRTKLSFVFQNSKAQKRPAGVFEYRISNAGDWLRIYEKELRDGVNNKRLIVQIPGAASDWEVFGVWSDTEIWKSLNLEKCSNV
;
A
#
# COMPACT_ATOMS: atom_id res chain seq x y z
N MET A 1 -56.42 13.39 -15.11
CA MET A 1 -56.11 12.40 -14.05
C MET A 1 -54.67 11.95 -14.23
N ARG A 2 -53.87 12.04 -13.16
CA ARG A 2 -52.46 11.62 -13.10
C ARG A 2 -52.37 10.10 -13.24
N PHE A 3 -51.61 9.58 -14.21
CA PHE A 3 -51.15 8.20 -14.18
C PHE A 3 -49.69 8.19 -13.71
N LEU A 4 -49.50 7.56 -12.57
CA LEU A 4 -48.27 7.44 -11.79
C LEU A 4 -47.35 6.36 -12.41
N LEU A 5 -46.05 6.66 -12.39
CA LEU A 5 -44.92 5.80 -12.73
C LEU A 5 -44.95 4.41 -12.08
N LEU A 6 -44.45 3.42 -12.81
CA LEU A 6 -43.62 2.34 -12.25
C LEU A 6 -42.71 1.80 -13.35
N LEU A 7 -41.71 2.61 -13.72
CA LEU A 7 -40.59 2.15 -14.52
C LEU A 7 -39.67 1.41 -13.54
N VAL A 8 -39.85 0.09 -13.47
CA VAL A 8 -38.98 -0.80 -12.70
C VAL A 8 -37.63 -0.80 -13.39
N TYR A 9 -36.81 0.19 -13.06
CA TYR A 9 -35.37 0.13 -13.25
C TYR A 9 -34.90 -0.99 -12.32
N PHE A 10 -34.88 -2.23 -12.83
CA PHE A 10 -33.92 -3.22 -12.39
C PHE A 10 -32.55 -2.63 -12.76
N ALA A 11 -32.08 -1.70 -11.93
CA ALA A 11 -30.68 -1.40 -11.83
C ALA A 11 -30.03 -2.76 -11.64
N ALA A 12 -29.26 -3.16 -12.65
CA ALA A 12 -28.41 -4.31 -12.59
C ALA A 12 -27.55 -4.13 -11.33
N LEU A 13 -28.00 -4.74 -10.24
CA LEU A 13 -27.22 -5.05 -9.07
C LEU A 13 -26.17 -6.04 -9.57
N HIS A 14 -25.17 -5.51 -10.27
CA HIS A 14 -23.85 -6.06 -10.19
C HIS A 14 -23.50 -5.93 -8.71
N LEU A 15 -23.83 -6.98 -7.95
CA LEU A 15 -23.00 -7.36 -6.83
C LEU A 15 -21.60 -7.53 -7.41
N ALA A 16 -20.87 -6.42 -7.50
CA ALA A 16 -19.44 -6.44 -7.48
C ALA A 16 -19.10 -6.94 -6.08
N THR A 17 -19.13 -8.27 -5.93
CA THR A 17 -18.39 -8.93 -4.87
C THR A 17 -16.99 -8.33 -4.92
N SER A 18 -16.46 -7.90 -3.77
CA SER A 18 -15.07 -7.49 -3.61
C SER A 18 -14.18 -8.65 -4.04
N GLN A 19 -13.98 -8.76 -5.34
CA GLN A 19 -12.94 -9.58 -5.93
C GLN A 19 -11.70 -8.78 -5.56
N ASP A 20 -10.94 -9.32 -4.62
CA ASP A 20 -9.71 -8.70 -4.14
C ASP A 20 -8.77 -8.48 -5.35
N TYR A 21 -8.91 -7.35 -6.03
CA TYR A 21 -7.97 -6.90 -7.03
C TYR A 21 -6.77 -6.36 -6.27
N TYR A 22 -5.89 -7.28 -5.86
CA TYR A 22 -4.57 -6.95 -5.33
C TYR A 22 -3.68 -6.44 -6.47
N GLY A 23 -4.05 -5.37 -7.18
CA GLY A 23 -3.20 -4.70 -8.16
C GLY A 23 -2.33 -5.62 -9.05
N VAL A 24 -1.11 -5.19 -9.34
CA VAL A 24 -0.03 -6.04 -9.90
C VAL A 24 1.01 -6.30 -8.81
N HIS A 25 1.32 -7.57 -8.55
CA HIS A 25 2.34 -7.92 -7.56
C HIS A 25 3.72 -7.42 -7.99
N VAL A 26 4.32 -6.57 -7.15
CA VAL A 26 5.61 -5.91 -7.38
C VAL A 26 6.74 -6.74 -6.77
N GLY A 27 6.50 -7.30 -5.58
CA GLY A 27 7.48 -8.10 -4.87
C GLY A 27 7.27 -8.07 -3.36
N LYS A 28 8.21 -8.67 -2.63
CA LYS A 28 8.11 -8.88 -1.18
C LYS A 28 9.16 -8.06 -0.43
N LEU A 29 8.71 -7.23 0.50
CA LEU A 29 9.56 -6.65 1.53
C LEU A 29 9.89 -7.76 2.52
N ARG A 30 11.02 -8.44 2.34
CA ARG A 30 11.50 -9.47 3.26
C ARG A 30 12.92 -9.16 3.72
N ASN A 31 13.09 -9.00 5.03
CA ASN A 31 14.39 -8.94 5.66
C ASN A 31 14.36 -9.77 6.96
N ALA A 32 15.05 -10.92 6.93
CA ALA A 32 15.05 -11.88 8.03
C ALA A 32 15.75 -11.35 9.28
N SER A 33 16.82 -10.56 9.11
CA SER A 33 17.58 -9.98 10.23
C SER A 33 16.75 -9.05 11.10
N TYR A 34 15.70 -8.45 10.51
CA TYR A 34 14.84 -7.49 11.18
C TYR A 34 13.38 -7.94 11.28
N ALA A 35 13.10 -9.19 10.88
CA ALA A 35 11.76 -9.77 10.83
C ALA A 35 10.71 -8.82 10.21
N LEU A 36 11.12 -8.17 9.11
CA LEU A 36 10.29 -7.32 8.25
C LEU A 36 9.73 -8.21 7.14
N GLU A 37 8.41 -8.27 7.03
CA GLU A 37 7.69 -9.01 5.99
C GLU A 37 6.51 -8.20 5.44
N GLY A 38 6.21 -8.33 4.16
CA GLY A 38 5.01 -7.79 3.52
C GLY A 38 5.04 -7.92 2.00
N ASP A 39 3.93 -8.36 1.40
CA ASP A 39 3.81 -8.49 -0.05
C ASP A 39 3.24 -7.20 -0.64
N VAL A 40 3.90 -6.67 -1.68
CA VAL A 40 3.64 -5.34 -2.23
C VAL A 40 2.98 -5.48 -3.60
N TYR A 41 1.88 -4.76 -3.78
CA TYR A 41 1.08 -4.72 -4.99
C TYR A 41 0.92 -3.27 -5.46
N LEU A 42 1.03 -3.03 -6.76
CA LEU A 42 0.69 -1.77 -7.40
C LEU A 42 -0.81 -1.76 -7.72
N VAL A 43 -1.59 -1.03 -6.93
CA VAL A 43 -3.06 -1.02 -7.07
C VAL A 43 -3.48 -0.14 -8.24
N ASN A 44 -2.78 0.98 -8.43
CA ASN A 44 -2.92 1.88 -9.58
C ASN A 44 -1.64 2.72 -9.69
N SER A 45 -1.58 3.64 -10.66
CA SER A 45 -0.41 4.49 -10.90
C SER A 45 0.00 5.38 -9.72
N THR A 46 -0.78 5.51 -8.66
CA THR A 46 -0.52 6.42 -7.52
C THR A 46 -0.54 5.73 -6.16
N HIS A 47 -0.83 4.43 -6.07
CA HIS A 47 -0.97 3.72 -4.80
C HIS A 47 -0.35 2.32 -4.84
N LEU A 48 0.42 2.01 -3.80
CA LEU A 48 0.83 0.65 -3.46
C LEU A 48 -0.03 0.13 -2.31
N GLN A 49 -0.26 -1.18 -2.30
CA GLN A 49 -0.83 -1.90 -1.17
C GLN A 49 0.20 -2.91 -0.66
N ILE A 50 0.41 -2.92 0.66
CA ILE A 50 1.24 -3.90 1.34
C ILE A 50 0.32 -4.81 2.16
N VAL A 51 0.38 -6.10 1.91
CA VAL A 51 -0.41 -7.13 2.60
C VAL A 51 0.49 -7.91 3.56
N ASP A 52 -0.10 -8.39 4.67
CA ASP A 52 0.57 -9.13 5.74
C ASP A 52 1.79 -8.40 6.33
N PHE A 53 1.74 -7.06 6.35
CA PHE A 53 2.85 -6.23 6.78
C PHE A 53 3.15 -6.45 8.26
N THR A 54 4.38 -6.87 8.54
CA THR A 54 4.85 -7.26 9.87
C THR A 54 6.26 -6.74 10.10
N ILE A 55 6.51 -6.20 11.30
CA ILE A 55 7.82 -5.87 11.83
C ILE A 55 7.87 -6.41 13.26
N LYS A 56 8.56 -7.53 13.48
CA LYS A 56 8.61 -8.12 14.84
C LYS A 56 9.48 -7.30 15.78
N ARG A 57 10.67 -6.86 15.34
CA ARG A 57 11.61 -6.10 16.17
C ARG A 57 12.55 -5.25 15.33
N LEU A 58 12.63 -3.96 15.64
CA LEU A 58 13.66 -3.07 15.11
C LEU A 58 14.93 -3.24 15.97
N VAL A 59 16.03 -3.67 15.36
CA VAL A 59 17.34 -3.65 16.01
C VAL A 59 17.78 -2.17 16.07
N ASP A 60 18.22 -1.70 17.24
CA ASP A 60 18.77 -0.35 17.50
C ASP A 60 17.83 0.87 17.47
N ARG A 61 16.51 0.68 17.65
CA ARG A 61 15.52 1.80 17.68
C ARG A 61 15.58 2.71 16.45
N THR A 62 16.16 2.22 15.37
CA THR A 62 16.36 2.99 14.15
C THR A 62 15.01 3.34 13.56
N LYS A 63 14.79 4.62 13.28
CA LYS A 63 13.56 5.12 12.67
C LYS A 63 13.50 4.63 11.24
N LEU A 64 12.57 3.73 10.95
CA LEU A 64 12.34 3.27 9.59
C LEU A 64 11.25 4.09 8.93
N SER A 65 11.38 4.27 7.63
CA SER A 65 10.37 4.91 6.80
C SER A 65 10.29 4.22 5.46
N PHE A 66 9.11 4.28 4.85
CA PHE A 66 8.99 3.98 3.44
C PHE A 66 9.62 5.09 2.60
N VAL A 67 10.23 4.71 1.49
CA VAL A 67 10.94 5.62 0.59
C VAL A 67 10.73 5.21 -0.86
N PHE A 68 10.58 6.21 -1.72
CA PHE A 68 10.67 6.11 -3.16
C PHE A 68 11.96 6.77 -3.64
N GLN A 69 12.64 6.15 -4.60
CA GLN A 69 13.90 6.65 -5.16
C GLN A 69 13.93 6.48 -6.68
N ASN A 70 14.57 7.44 -7.35
CA ASN A 70 15.10 7.32 -8.70
C ASN A 70 16.50 7.95 -8.76
N SER A 71 17.11 7.97 -9.95
CA SER A 71 18.41 8.61 -10.20
C SER A 71 18.52 10.10 -9.81
N LYS A 72 17.40 10.82 -9.66
CA LYS A 72 17.37 12.27 -9.41
C LYS A 72 16.99 12.63 -7.98
N ALA A 73 16.20 11.79 -7.29
CA ALA A 73 15.56 12.17 -6.05
C ALA A 73 15.19 10.95 -5.19
N GLN A 74 15.07 11.24 -3.90
CA GLN A 74 14.51 10.35 -2.89
C GLN A 74 13.39 11.08 -2.14
N LYS A 75 12.22 10.45 -2.01
CA LYS A 75 11.06 11.04 -1.32
C LYS A 75 10.35 10.03 -0.42
N ARG A 76 9.76 10.54 0.66
CA ARG A 76 8.80 9.77 1.47
C ARG A 76 7.46 9.67 0.74
N PRO A 77 6.63 8.66 1.05
CA PRO A 77 5.25 8.60 0.57
C PRO A 77 4.49 9.89 0.87
N ALA A 78 3.53 10.24 -0.01
CA ALA A 78 2.62 11.34 0.24
C ALA A 78 1.69 11.05 1.44
N GLY A 79 1.39 9.77 1.67
CA GLY A 79 0.59 9.28 2.79
C GLY A 79 0.78 7.78 2.99
N VAL A 80 0.57 7.32 4.22
CA VAL A 80 0.52 5.90 4.59
C VAL A 80 -0.73 5.70 5.42
N PHE A 81 -1.52 4.70 5.07
CA PHE A 81 -2.79 4.42 5.71
C PHE A 81 -2.88 2.95 6.09
N GLU A 82 -3.47 2.66 7.24
CA GLU A 82 -3.86 1.31 7.63
C GLU A 82 -5.27 1.05 7.15
N TYR A 83 -5.44 -0.01 6.36
CA TYR A 83 -6.74 -0.50 5.95
C TYR A 83 -7.38 -1.28 7.09
N ARG A 84 -8.60 -0.93 7.45
CA ARG A 84 -9.37 -1.55 8.52
C ARG A 84 -10.70 -2.05 7.98
N ILE A 85 -11.02 -3.29 8.34
CA ILE A 85 -12.31 -3.92 8.05
C ILE A 85 -13.10 -3.93 9.34
N SER A 86 -14.38 -3.57 9.26
CA SER A 86 -15.31 -3.64 10.38
C SER A 86 -16.69 -4.03 9.90
N ASN A 87 -17.59 -4.40 10.83
CA ASN A 87 -18.98 -4.68 10.50
C ASN A 87 -19.72 -3.46 9.93
N ALA A 88 -19.20 -2.25 10.15
CA ALA A 88 -19.75 -1.00 9.62
C ALA A 88 -19.18 -0.62 8.24
N GLY A 89 -18.32 -1.47 7.67
CA GLY A 89 -17.62 -1.24 6.41
C GLY A 89 -16.13 -0.98 6.59
N ASP A 90 -15.49 -0.75 5.44
CA ASP A 90 -14.05 -0.62 5.32
C ASP A 90 -13.63 0.85 5.38
N TRP A 91 -12.51 1.13 6.04
CA TRP A 91 -12.02 2.49 6.22
C TRP A 91 -10.50 2.57 6.34
N LEU A 92 -9.97 3.76 6.07
CA LEU A 92 -8.54 4.07 6.15
C LEU A 92 -8.23 4.88 7.41
N ARG A 93 -7.29 4.39 8.22
CA ARG A 93 -6.71 5.16 9.33
C ARG A 93 -5.38 5.73 8.87
N ILE A 94 -5.07 6.99 9.22
CA ILE A 94 -3.71 7.50 9.05
C ILE A 94 -2.74 6.59 9.81
N TYR A 95 -1.77 6.06 9.09
CA TYR A 95 -0.68 5.30 9.66
C TYR A 95 0.50 6.22 9.92
N GLU A 96 1.27 5.91 10.95
CA GLU A 96 2.40 6.73 11.34
C GLU A 96 3.45 6.84 10.22
N LYS A 97 4.11 8.00 10.13
CA LYS A 97 5.17 8.24 9.14
C LYS A 97 6.42 7.40 9.41
N GLU A 98 6.70 7.11 10.68
CA GLU A 98 7.81 6.26 11.12
C GLU A 98 7.26 4.86 11.43
N LEU A 99 7.93 3.82 10.94
CA LEU A 99 7.54 2.45 11.21
C LEU A 99 8.04 2.04 12.59
N ARG A 100 7.21 1.30 13.33
CA ARG A 100 7.51 0.85 14.69
C ARG A 100 7.69 -0.66 14.75
N ASP A 101 8.27 -1.12 15.86
CA ASP A 101 8.27 -2.52 16.23
C ASP A 101 6.88 -3.01 16.63
N GLY A 102 6.70 -4.34 16.69
CA GLY A 102 5.44 -4.97 17.10
C GLY A 102 4.29 -4.78 16.11
N VAL A 103 4.56 -4.27 14.90
CA VAL A 103 3.57 -4.22 13.82
C VAL A 103 3.31 -5.63 13.35
N ASN A 104 2.07 -6.07 13.36
CA ASN A 104 1.71 -7.43 13.01
C ASN A 104 0.50 -7.45 12.08
N ASN A 105 0.64 -8.17 10.96
CA ASN A 105 -0.41 -8.50 10.01
C ASN A 105 -1.31 -7.30 9.65
N LYS A 106 -0.69 -6.21 9.20
CA LYS A 106 -1.42 -5.03 8.73
C LYS A 106 -1.53 -5.01 7.21
N ARG A 107 -2.65 -4.52 6.72
CA ARG A 107 -2.79 -4.09 5.33
C ARG A 107 -2.53 -2.58 5.28
N LEU A 108 -1.48 -2.17 4.58
CA LEU A 108 -1.13 -0.75 4.43
C LEU A 108 -1.39 -0.28 3.01
N ILE A 109 -1.90 0.94 2.87
CA ILE A 109 -2.00 1.66 1.60
C ILE A 109 -0.96 2.77 1.61
N VAL A 110 -0.05 2.76 0.65
CA VAL A 110 1.05 3.72 0.53
C VAL A 110 0.80 4.58 -0.70
N GLN A 111 0.59 5.88 -0.48
CA GLN A 111 0.39 6.84 -1.55
C GLN A 111 1.74 7.28 -2.13
N ILE A 112 1.89 7.07 -3.42
CA ILE A 112 3.11 7.37 -4.18
C ILE A 112 3.22 8.90 -4.31
N PRO A 113 4.41 9.50 -4.09
CA PRO A 113 4.63 10.92 -4.31
C PRO A 113 4.71 11.20 -5.82
N GLY A 114 3.56 11.36 -6.48
CA GLY A 114 3.46 11.45 -7.95
C GLY A 114 2.96 10.15 -8.55
N ALA A 115 3.48 9.76 -9.72
CA ALA A 115 3.12 8.52 -10.39
C ALA A 115 4.17 7.42 -10.14
N ALA A 116 3.75 6.15 -10.19
CA ALA A 116 4.63 4.99 -10.04
C ALA A 116 5.76 4.97 -11.08
N SER A 117 5.47 5.42 -12.31
CA SER A 117 6.43 5.55 -13.40
C SER A 117 7.55 6.56 -13.14
N ASP A 118 7.36 7.46 -12.17
CA ASP A 118 8.38 8.45 -11.82
C ASP A 118 9.49 7.85 -10.93
N TRP A 119 9.30 6.63 -10.41
CA TRP A 119 10.14 6.02 -9.39
C TRP A 119 10.72 4.70 -9.89
N GLU A 120 12.02 4.51 -9.67
CA GLU A 120 12.72 3.26 -10.00
C GLU A 120 12.60 2.24 -8.87
N VAL A 121 12.55 2.73 -7.63
CA VAL A 121 12.64 1.92 -6.41
C VAL A 121 11.61 2.34 -5.36
N PHE A 122 11.01 1.35 -4.70
CA PHE A 122 10.28 1.48 -3.44
C PHE A 122 10.91 0.60 -2.37
N GLY A 123 10.99 1.08 -1.13
CA GLY A 123 11.59 0.29 -0.06
C GLY A 123 11.39 0.83 1.35
N VAL A 124 12.00 0.13 2.29
CA VAL A 124 12.12 0.50 3.71
C VAL A 124 13.55 0.89 3.99
N TRP A 125 13.72 2.08 4.54
CA TRP A 125 15.01 2.72 4.77
C TRP A 125 15.09 3.19 6.22
N SER A 126 16.29 3.15 6.77
CA SER A 126 16.65 3.95 7.92
C SER A 126 17.27 5.28 7.46
N ASP A 127 17.63 6.12 8.42
CA ASP A 127 18.38 7.36 8.17
C ASP A 127 19.78 7.10 7.57
N THR A 128 20.34 5.89 7.71
CA THR A 128 21.72 5.57 7.32
C THR A 128 21.87 4.43 6.32
N GLU A 129 20.85 3.59 6.13
CA GLU A 129 20.95 2.39 5.30
C GLU A 129 19.61 1.96 4.69
N ILE A 130 19.70 1.28 3.55
CA ILE A 130 18.56 0.65 2.89
C ILE A 130 18.35 -0.73 3.50
N TRP A 131 17.19 -0.96 4.12
CA TRP A 131 16.89 -2.26 4.72
C TRP A 131 16.34 -3.25 3.70
N LYS A 132 15.48 -2.77 2.81
CA LYS A 132 14.99 -3.54 1.67
C LYS A 132 14.42 -2.62 0.60
N SER A 133 14.70 -2.94 -0.65
CA SER A 133 14.14 -2.27 -1.82
C SER A 133 13.52 -3.27 -2.80
N LEU A 134 12.60 -2.75 -3.60
CA LEU A 134 11.89 -3.40 -4.70
C LEU A 134 12.02 -2.48 -5.92
N ASN A 135 12.27 -3.06 -7.09
CA ASN A 135 12.29 -2.32 -8.35
C ASN A 135 10.83 -2.14 -8.84
N LEU A 136 10.47 -0.90 -9.16
CA LEU A 136 9.15 -0.51 -9.66
C LEU A 136 9.07 -0.45 -11.19
N GLU A 137 10.20 -0.45 -11.90
CA GLU A 137 10.26 -0.38 -13.37
C GLU A 137 9.56 -1.58 -14.01
N LYS A 138 9.48 -2.72 -13.31
CA LYS A 138 8.71 -3.89 -13.75
C LYS A 138 7.20 -3.63 -13.90
N CYS A 139 6.70 -2.51 -13.40
CA CYS A 139 5.30 -2.14 -13.40
C CYS A 139 4.94 -1.06 -14.42
N SER A 140 5.89 -0.61 -15.25
CA SER A 140 5.72 0.50 -16.21
C SER A 140 4.82 0.20 -17.43
N ASN A 141 4.23 -1.00 -17.52
CA ASN A 141 3.33 -1.43 -18.60
C ASN A 141 1.87 -1.66 -18.13
N VAL A 142 1.49 -1.15 -16.96
CA VAL A 142 0.13 -1.28 -16.38
C VAL A 142 -0.63 0.03 -16.50
#